data_AF-Q9DFZ2-F1
#
_entry.id   AF-Q9DFZ2-F1
#
_cell.length_a   1.000
_cell.length_b   1.000
_cell.length_c   1.000
_cell.angle_alpha   90.00
_cell.angle_beta   90.00
_cell.angle_gamma   90.00
#
_symmetry.space_group_name_H-M   'P 1'
#
loop_
_entity.id
_entity.type
_entity.pdbx_description
1 polymer ?
#
loop_
_entity_poly.entity_id
_entity_poly.type
_entity_poly.pdbx_seq_one_letter_code
_entity_poly.pdbx_strand_id
1 'polypeptide(L)'
;QVFAQDCTNELKFIVLLRKDSSEQHHINVKISEIDIDLYPKDNNVTVKVNEMEIPHSNLPYRHPTGSIEIRQSGQGIAVYAPSHGLQEVYFDRKTWKIKVADWMKGKTCGLCGKGDGEIRQEYRTPNGRVAKNSVSFAHSWILPAESCRDATEC
;
A
#
# COMPACT_ATOMS: atom_id res chain seq x y z
N GLN A 1 4.47 7.75 1.90
CA GLN A 1 5.31 7.42 0.73
C GLN A 1 4.58 6.44 -0.17
N VAL A 2 4.75 6.53 -1.48
CA VAL A 2 4.20 5.53 -2.42
C VAL A 2 5.05 4.27 -2.36
N PHE A 3 4.49 3.19 -1.83
CA PHE A 3 5.19 1.93 -1.68
C PHE A 3 5.16 1.14 -3.00
N ALA A 4 3.98 0.98 -3.60
CA ALA A 4 3.79 0.50 -4.97
C ALA A 4 2.48 1.05 -5.53
N GLN A 5 2.40 1.32 -6.84
CA GLN A 5 1.17 1.68 -7.53
C GLN A 5 1.15 1.16 -8.96
N ASP A 6 -0.04 1.05 -9.55
CA ASP A 6 -0.21 0.83 -11.00
C ASP A 6 0.27 2.08 -11.76
N CYS A 7 1.19 1.88 -12.70
CA CYS A 7 1.77 2.93 -13.53
C CYS A 7 1.39 2.76 -15.02
N THR A 8 0.29 2.07 -15.30
CA THR A 8 -0.36 2.02 -16.62
C THR A 8 -1.26 3.23 -16.85
N ASN A 9 -1.97 3.26 -17.98
CA ASN A 9 -2.90 4.35 -18.32
C ASN A 9 -4.11 4.44 -17.38
N GLU A 10 -4.40 3.37 -16.64
CA GLU A 10 -5.51 3.29 -15.70
C GLU A 10 -4.98 2.87 -14.33
N LEU A 11 -5.04 3.78 -13.36
CA LEU A 11 -4.58 3.56 -12.00
C LEU A 11 -5.54 2.60 -11.26
N LYS A 12 -5.23 1.30 -11.26
CA LYS A 12 -6.06 0.28 -10.56
C LYS A 12 -5.83 0.23 -9.07
N PHE A 13 -4.60 0.51 -8.62
CA PHE A 13 -4.27 0.53 -7.20
C PHE A 13 -3.13 1.49 -6.87
N ILE A 14 -3.12 1.92 -5.62
CA ILE A 14 -1.98 2.58 -4.96
C ILE A 14 -1.85 2.04 -3.53
N VAL A 15 -0.63 1.66 -3.16
CA VAL A 15 -0.27 1.23 -1.81
C VAL A 15 0.68 2.25 -1.22
N LEU A 16 0.28 2.85 -0.11
CA LEU A 16 1.01 3.88 0.60
C LEU A 16 1.56 3.32 1.89
N LEU A 17 2.85 3.55 2.14
CA LEU A 17 3.47 3.34 3.44
C LEU A 17 3.52 4.68 4.18
N ARG A 18 2.94 4.73 5.36
CA ARG A 18 2.93 5.89 6.25
C ARG A 18 3.56 5.52 7.59
N LYS A 19 3.97 6.53 8.32
CA LYS A 19 4.34 6.43 9.73
C LYS A 19 3.40 7.32 10.53
N ASP A 20 2.90 6.83 11.65
CA ASP A 20 2.13 7.65 12.58
C ASP A 20 3.04 8.48 13.49
N SER A 21 2.44 9.24 14.40
CA SER A 21 3.17 10.04 15.41
C SER A 21 4.03 9.20 16.36
N SER A 22 3.77 7.90 16.45
CA SER A 22 4.49 6.94 17.27
C SER A 22 5.52 6.14 16.47
N GLU A 23 5.86 6.59 15.25
CA GLU A 23 6.78 5.95 14.31
C GLU A 23 6.36 4.53 13.89
N GLN A 24 5.08 4.17 14.08
CA GLN A 24 4.53 2.89 13.67
C GLN A 24 4.13 2.92 12.20
N HIS A 25 4.44 1.85 11.49
CA HIS A 25 4.14 1.72 10.07
C HIS A 25 2.65 1.47 9.84
N HIS A 26 2.05 2.24 8.93
CA HIS A 26 0.68 2.10 8.49
C HIS A 26 0.68 1.85 6.98
N ILE A 27 -0.12 0.90 6.51
CA ILE A 27 -0.31 0.63 5.08
C ILE A 27 -1.71 1.03 4.68
N ASN A 28 -1.82 1.92 3.71
CA ASN A 28 -3.08 2.29 3.08
C ASN A 28 -3.10 1.74 1.65
N VAL A 29 -4.11 0.95 1.32
CA VAL A 29 -4.33 0.38 -0.01
C VAL A 29 -5.58 1.02 -0.59
N LYS A 30 -5.44 1.74 -1.70
CA LYS A 30 -6.57 2.28 -2.45
C LYS A 30 -6.79 1.51 -3.74
N ILE A 31 -8.02 1.09 -3.98
CA ILE A 31 -8.47 0.38 -5.18
C ILE A 31 -9.78 1.02 -5.62
N SER A 32 -9.77 1.77 -6.73
CA SER A 32 -10.89 2.64 -7.12
C SER A 32 -11.32 3.54 -5.94
N GLU A 33 -12.59 3.54 -5.56
CA GLU A 33 -13.14 4.32 -4.43
C GLU A 33 -13.00 3.61 -3.06
N ILE A 34 -12.32 2.46 -3.01
CA ILE A 34 -12.20 1.64 -1.80
C ILE A 34 -10.88 1.97 -1.13
N ASP A 35 -10.95 2.38 0.14
CA ASP A 35 -9.81 2.68 0.99
C ASP A 35 -9.67 1.60 2.07
N ILE A 36 -8.50 0.96 2.15
CA ILE A 36 -8.20 -0.10 3.11
C ILE A 36 -6.98 0.30 3.92
N ASP A 37 -7.16 0.55 5.21
CA ASP A 37 -6.08 0.87 6.13
C ASP A 37 -5.71 -0.35 6.99
N LEU A 38 -4.42 -0.66 7.01
CA LEU A 38 -3.80 -1.67 7.88
C LEU A 38 -2.86 -0.95 8.84
N TYR A 39 -3.09 -1.10 10.13
CA TYR A 39 -2.28 -0.43 11.14
C TYR A 39 -2.20 -1.26 12.42
N PRO A 40 -1.08 -1.15 13.17
CA PRO A 40 -0.97 -1.74 14.48
C PRO A 40 -1.91 -1.05 15.47
N LYS A 41 -2.63 -1.84 16.27
CA LYS A 41 -3.44 -1.36 17.39
C LYS A 41 -3.27 -2.32 18.54
N ASP A 42 -2.85 -1.79 19.68
CA ASP A 42 -2.46 -2.58 20.86
C ASP A 42 -1.35 -3.59 20.54
N ASN A 43 -1.69 -4.88 20.50
CA ASN A 43 -0.77 -5.98 20.22
C ASN A 43 -1.06 -6.70 18.90
N ASN A 44 -2.07 -6.26 18.14
CA ASN A 44 -2.54 -6.88 16.89
C ASN A 44 -2.47 -5.89 15.72
N VAL A 45 -2.76 -6.40 14.52
CA VAL A 45 -3.02 -5.57 13.34
C VAL A 45 -4.52 -5.39 13.19
N THR A 46 -4.95 -4.16 13.01
CA THR A 46 -6.34 -3.82 12.70
C THR A 46 -6.46 -3.44 11.23
N VAL A 47 -7.62 -3.73 10.65
CA VAL A 47 -8.00 -3.31 9.30
C VAL A 47 -9.25 -2.44 9.33
N LYS A 48 -9.22 -1.33 8.60
CA LYS A 48 -10.40 -0.54 8.25
C LYS A 48 -10.67 -0.63 6.76
N VAL A 49 -11.95 -0.65 6.39
CA VAL A 49 -12.41 -0.54 5.01
C VAL A 49 -13.38 0.63 4.95
N ASN A 50 -13.05 1.66 4.17
CA ASN A 50 -13.81 2.91 4.07
C ASN A 50 -14.14 3.47 5.47
N GLU A 51 -13.09 3.66 6.30
CA GLU A 51 -13.16 4.16 7.68
C GLU A 51 -13.82 3.22 8.71
N MET A 52 -14.47 2.14 8.28
CA MET A 52 -15.10 1.17 9.17
C MET A 52 -14.12 0.09 9.61
N GLU A 53 -13.88 -0.04 10.91
CA GLU A 53 -13.03 -1.09 11.49
C GLU A 53 -13.70 -2.46 11.31
N ILE A 54 -12.98 -3.41 10.72
CA ILE A 54 -13.47 -4.79 10.56
C ILE A 54 -12.98 -5.61 11.76
N PRO A 55 -13.89 -6.14 12.60
CA PRO A 55 -13.51 -7.01 13.70
C PRO A 55 -12.78 -8.26 13.20
N HIS A 56 -11.83 -8.75 13.97
CA HIS A 56 -11.11 -10.00 13.64
C HIS A 56 -12.07 -11.20 13.51
N SER A 57 -13.17 -11.22 14.27
CA SER A 57 -14.23 -12.24 14.17
C SER A 57 -14.94 -12.24 12.81
N ASN A 58 -14.82 -11.16 12.04
CA ASN A 58 -15.47 -10.98 10.74
C ASN A 58 -14.48 -11.22 9.58
N LEU A 59 -13.26 -11.69 9.88
CA LEU A 59 -12.33 -12.18 8.86
C LEU A 59 -12.60 -13.68 8.59
N PRO A 60 -12.63 -14.11 7.31
CA PRO A 60 -12.30 -13.35 6.12
C PRO A 60 -13.41 -12.37 5.70
N TYR A 61 -13.04 -11.13 5.44
CA TYR A 61 -13.94 -10.12 4.90
C TYR A 61 -13.89 -10.16 3.38
N ARG A 62 -15.06 -10.16 2.74
CA ARG A 62 -15.20 -10.04 1.28
C ARG A 62 -15.96 -8.76 0.97
N HIS A 63 -15.33 -7.88 0.20
CA HIS A 63 -15.97 -6.63 -0.18
C HIS A 63 -17.16 -6.92 -1.13
N PRO A 64 -18.26 -6.14 -1.08
CA PRO A 64 -19.43 -6.34 -1.94
C PRO A 64 -19.14 -6.33 -3.46
N THR A 65 -18.04 -5.73 -3.89
CA THR A 65 -17.59 -5.79 -5.30
C THR A 65 -17.12 -7.17 -5.73
N GLY A 66 -16.88 -8.10 -4.78
CA GLY A 66 -16.41 -9.47 -5.03
C GLY A 66 -14.93 -9.59 -5.41
N SER A 67 -14.26 -8.47 -5.71
CA SER A 67 -12.87 -8.43 -6.19
C SER A 67 -11.82 -8.31 -5.09
N ILE A 68 -12.24 -8.08 -3.84
CA ILE A 68 -11.37 -7.82 -2.70
C ILE A 68 -11.71 -8.77 -1.56
N GLU A 69 -10.68 -9.40 -1.02
CA GLU A 69 -10.79 -10.27 0.14
C GLU A 69 -9.68 -9.96 1.14
N ILE A 70 -10.04 -9.91 2.42
CA ILE A 70 -9.13 -9.59 3.51
C ILE A 70 -9.16 -10.75 4.48
N ARG A 71 -8.00 -11.31 4.80
CA ARG A 71 -7.88 -12.50 5.66
C ARG A 71 -6.81 -12.32 6.71
N GLN A 72 -6.98 -12.98 7.85
CA GLN A 72 -5.88 -13.18 8.78
C GLN A 72 -4.83 -14.10 8.13
N SER A 73 -3.56 -13.73 8.25
CA SER A 73 -2.44 -14.51 7.73
C SER A 73 -1.31 -14.48 8.77
N GLY A 74 -0.99 -15.62 9.38
CA GLY A 74 0.01 -15.68 10.45
C GLY A 74 -0.29 -14.69 11.60
N GLN A 75 0.64 -13.78 11.86
CA GLN A 75 0.52 -12.73 12.90
C GLN A 75 -0.06 -11.41 12.37
N GLY A 76 -0.40 -11.34 11.08
CA GLY A 76 -0.84 -10.13 10.40
C GLY A 76 -2.13 -10.32 9.62
N ILE A 77 -2.37 -9.38 8.72
CA ILE A 77 -3.51 -9.36 7.81
C ILE A 77 -3.00 -9.30 6.38
N ALA A 78 -3.66 -10.03 5.49
CA ALA A 78 -3.40 -10.04 4.06
C ALA A 78 -4.63 -9.57 3.28
N VAL A 79 -4.42 -8.62 2.37
CA VAL A 79 -5.42 -8.10 1.42
C VAL A 79 -5.13 -8.69 0.03
N TYR A 80 -6.17 -9.23 -0.60
CA TYR A 80 -6.12 -9.87 -1.92
C TYR A 80 -7.04 -9.13 -2.88
N ALA A 81 -6.50 -8.68 -4.01
CA ALA A 81 -7.28 -8.08 -5.10
C ALA A 81 -6.66 -8.41 -6.47
N PRO A 82 -6.58 -9.70 -6.85
CA PRO A 82 -5.82 -10.14 -8.02
C PRO A 82 -6.37 -9.59 -9.34
N SER A 83 -7.69 -9.35 -9.45
CA SER A 83 -8.30 -8.71 -10.62
C SER A 83 -7.86 -7.25 -10.79
N HIS A 84 -7.41 -6.60 -9.72
CA HIS A 84 -6.87 -5.24 -9.71
C HIS A 84 -5.35 -5.21 -9.76
N GLY A 85 -4.69 -6.37 -9.78
CA GLY A 85 -3.24 -6.48 -9.92
C GLY A 85 -2.48 -6.66 -8.61
N LEU A 86 -3.18 -6.73 -7.47
CA LEU A 86 -2.61 -7.01 -6.16
C LEU A 86 -2.86 -8.47 -5.77
N GLN A 87 -1.82 -9.30 -5.92
CA GLN A 87 -1.90 -10.71 -5.53
C GLN A 87 -1.94 -10.86 -4.00
N GLU A 88 -1.19 -10.04 -3.26
CA GLU A 88 -1.18 -10.02 -1.79
C GLU A 88 -0.57 -8.71 -1.30
N VAL A 89 -1.25 -8.01 -0.39
CA VAL A 89 -0.64 -6.99 0.48
C VAL A 89 -0.70 -7.52 1.90
N TYR A 90 0.46 -7.91 2.43
CA TYR A 90 0.60 -8.46 3.77
C TYR A 90 1.20 -7.42 4.70
N PHE A 91 0.60 -7.27 5.88
CA PHE A 91 1.08 -6.40 6.94
C PHE A 91 1.00 -7.09 8.29
N ASP A 92 2.15 -7.15 8.98
CA ASP A 92 2.23 -7.39 10.42
C ASP A 92 3.03 -6.27 11.10
N ARG A 93 3.23 -6.37 12.42
CA ARG A 93 3.92 -5.34 13.21
C ARG A 93 5.41 -5.14 12.86
N LYS A 94 6.04 -6.10 12.17
CA LYS A 94 7.48 -6.13 11.89
C LYS A 94 7.78 -6.12 10.39
N THR A 95 6.89 -6.67 9.59
CA THR A 95 7.12 -6.96 8.18
C THR A 95 5.90 -6.61 7.35
N TRP A 96 6.19 -6.12 6.16
CA TRP A 96 5.18 -5.84 5.15
C TRP A 96 5.68 -6.28 3.80
N LYS A 97 4.77 -6.80 2.98
CA LYS A 97 5.09 -7.37 1.68
C LYS A 97 3.99 -7.03 0.70
N ILE A 98 4.39 -6.70 -0.53
CA ILE A 98 3.47 -6.57 -1.66
C ILE A 98 3.89 -7.62 -2.68
N LYS A 99 2.91 -8.42 -3.10
CA LYS A 99 2.99 -9.26 -4.29
C LYS A 99 1.96 -8.75 -5.28
N VAL A 100 2.41 -8.52 -6.50
CA VAL A 100 1.56 -8.10 -7.61
C VAL A 100 1.23 -9.31 -8.47
N ALA A 101 0.11 -9.26 -9.18
CA ALA A 101 -0.27 -10.30 -10.11
C ALA A 101 0.75 -10.38 -11.26
N ASP A 102 0.95 -11.56 -11.85
CA ASP A 102 1.96 -11.77 -12.89
C ASP A 102 1.78 -10.83 -14.10
N TRP A 103 0.54 -10.52 -14.44
CA TRP A 103 0.20 -9.61 -15.54
C TRP A 103 0.55 -8.13 -15.25
N MET A 104 0.89 -7.79 -14.01
CA MET A 104 1.41 -6.48 -13.58
C MET A 104 2.94 -6.37 -13.60
N LYS A 105 3.65 -7.43 -14.01
CA LYS A 105 5.11 -7.40 -14.17
C LYS A 105 5.53 -6.25 -15.11
N GLY A 106 6.43 -5.39 -14.63
CA GLY A 106 6.95 -4.24 -15.38
C GLY A 106 6.00 -3.03 -15.43
N LYS A 107 4.82 -3.11 -14.82
CA LYS A 107 3.75 -2.10 -14.91
C LYS A 107 3.55 -1.31 -13.62
N THR A 108 4.34 -1.60 -12.59
CA THR A 108 4.28 -0.88 -11.32
C THR A 108 5.33 0.20 -11.22
N CYS A 109 5.16 1.08 -10.24
CA CYS A 109 6.16 2.04 -9.83
C CYS A 109 6.01 2.34 -8.33
N GLY A 110 7.01 2.99 -7.73
CA GLY A 110 7.09 3.21 -6.29
C GLY A 110 8.41 2.70 -5.72
N LEU A 111 8.50 2.63 -4.40
CA LEU A 111 9.67 2.09 -3.71
C LEU A 111 9.93 0.61 -4.02
N CYS A 112 8.90 -0.18 -4.33
CA CYS A 112 9.03 -1.56 -4.79
C CYS A 112 9.48 -1.68 -6.26
N GLY A 113 9.63 -0.56 -6.98
CA GLY A 113 10.04 -0.56 -8.39
C GLY A 113 9.00 -1.14 -9.35
N LYS A 114 9.46 -1.63 -10.50
CA LYS A 114 8.62 -2.13 -11.59
C LYS A 114 8.28 -3.61 -11.53
N GLY A 115 8.98 -4.38 -10.69
CA GLY A 115 8.82 -5.83 -10.61
C GLY A 115 9.19 -6.60 -11.88
N ASP A 116 9.89 -5.99 -12.84
CA ASP A 116 10.33 -6.62 -14.09
C ASP A 116 11.59 -7.49 -13.94
N GLY A 117 12.28 -7.38 -12.81
CA GLY A 117 13.56 -8.05 -12.55
C GLY A 117 14.78 -7.23 -12.97
N GLU A 118 14.58 -5.98 -13.42
CA GLU A 118 15.67 -5.05 -13.69
C GLU A 118 16.24 -4.49 -12.38
N ILE A 119 17.55 -4.64 -12.18
CA ILE A 119 18.26 -4.23 -10.96
C ILE A 119 19.20 -3.04 -11.20
N ARG A 120 19.48 -2.68 -12.46
CA ARG A 120 20.42 -1.59 -12.81
C ARG A 120 19.82 -0.20 -12.63
N GLN A 121 18.50 -0.08 -12.64
CA GLN A 121 17.78 1.21 -12.55
C GLN A 121 16.79 1.23 -11.38
N GLU A 122 17.14 0.62 -10.25
CA GLU A 122 16.25 0.51 -9.08
C GLU A 122 15.85 1.87 -8.49
N TYR A 123 16.73 2.88 -8.58
CA TYR A 123 16.49 4.21 -8.04
C TYR A 123 15.74 5.15 -8.98
N ARG A 124 14.84 4.60 -9.81
CA ARG A 124 14.05 5.39 -10.75
C ARG A 124 12.95 6.18 -10.04
N THR A 125 13.05 7.49 -10.07
CA THR A 125 12.15 8.45 -9.41
C THR A 125 10.85 8.66 -10.23
N PRO A 126 9.80 9.25 -9.65
CA PRO A 126 8.53 9.50 -10.35
C PRO A 126 8.66 10.30 -11.65
N ASN A 127 9.62 11.23 -11.71
CA ASN A 127 9.92 12.03 -12.91
C ASN A 127 10.78 11.28 -13.97
N GLY A 128 10.99 9.98 -13.78
CA GLY A 128 11.71 9.11 -14.71
C GLY A 128 13.23 9.19 -14.67
N ARG A 129 13.82 10.00 -13.78
CA ARG A 129 15.28 10.07 -13.56
C ARG A 129 15.75 8.94 -12.64
N VAL A 130 17.06 8.70 -12.58
CA VAL A 130 17.67 7.77 -11.61
C VAL A 130 18.33 8.60 -10.53
N ALA A 131 17.97 8.38 -9.27
CA ALA A 131 18.57 9.07 -8.14
C ALA A 131 19.99 8.55 -7.86
N LYS A 132 20.84 9.40 -7.29
CA LYS A 132 22.24 9.07 -6.98
C LYS A 132 22.40 8.08 -5.82
N ASN A 133 21.42 8.01 -4.93
CA ASN A 133 21.45 7.18 -3.73
C ASN A 133 20.03 6.81 -3.27
N SER A 134 19.96 5.82 -2.38
CA SER A 134 18.72 5.27 -1.82
C SER A 134 17.89 6.30 -1.06
N VAL A 135 18.53 7.23 -0.34
CA VAL A 135 17.82 8.26 0.44
C VAL A 135 17.08 9.23 -0.48
N SER A 136 17.76 9.71 -1.51
CA SER A 136 17.17 10.61 -2.51
C SER A 136 16.06 9.93 -3.31
N PHE A 137 16.24 8.64 -3.61
CA PHE A 137 15.20 7.82 -4.20
C PHE A 137 13.98 7.73 -3.27
N ALA A 138 14.16 7.36 -2.01
CA ALA A 138 13.07 7.24 -1.04
C ALA A 138 12.30 8.54 -0.83
N HIS A 139 13.03 9.67 -0.74
CA HIS A 139 12.43 11.00 -0.61
C HIS A 139 11.62 11.41 -1.85
N SER A 140 12.01 10.97 -3.06
CA SER A 140 11.26 11.29 -4.28
C SER A 140 9.86 10.68 -4.33
N TRP A 141 9.60 9.65 -3.54
CA TRP A 141 8.29 8.97 -3.44
C TRP A 141 7.46 9.43 -2.22
N ILE A 142 7.88 10.50 -1.55
CA ILE A 142 7.04 11.19 -0.57
C ILE A 142 5.97 11.96 -1.34
N LEU A 143 4.70 11.64 -1.09
CA LEU A 143 3.60 12.47 -1.57
C LEU A 143 3.65 13.79 -0.79
N PRO A 144 3.48 14.95 -1.46
CA PRO A 144 3.31 16.20 -0.74
C PRO A 144 2.16 16.01 0.24
N ALA A 145 2.38 16.39 1.50
CA ALA A 145 1.27 16.51 2.43
C ALA A 145 0.39 17.64 1.87
N GLU A 146 -0.71 17.29 1.21
CA GLU A 146 -1.86 18.17 1.19
C GLU A 146 -2.22 18.39 2.66
N SER A 147 -1.69 19.50 3.18
CA SER A 147 -2.06 20.21 4.38
C SER A 147 -2.93 19.41 5.35
N CYS A 148 -2.34 18.93 6.45
CA CYS A 148 -3.09 18.90 7.71
C CYS A 148 -3.46 20.35 8.08
N ARG A 149 -4.51 20.88 7.45
CA ARG A 149 -5.33 21.99 7.95
C ARG A 149 -6.74 21.46 7.90
N ASP A 150 -7.12 20.80 8.99
CA ASP A 150 -8.46 20.88 9.57
C ASP A 150 -8.45 20.02 10.83
N ALA A 151 -7.92 20.61 11.89
CA ALA A 151 -8.39 20.29 13.23
C ALA A 151 -9.29 21.46 13.60
N THR A 152 -10.58 21.32 13.26
CA THR A 152 -11.63 22.34 13.34
C THR A 152 -11.35 23.56 12.45
N GLU A 153 -12.40 24.12 11.86
CA GLU A 153 -12.34 25.41 11.15
C GLU A 153 -11.47 26.42 11.92
N CYS A 154 -10.82 27.37 11.25
CA CYS A 154 -10.39 28.57 11.98
C CYS A 154 -11.56 29.15 12.79
#